data_AF-A0A2V8PWW5-F1
#
_entry.id   AF-A0A2V8PWW5-F1
#
_cell.length_a   1.000
_cell.length_b   1.000
_cell.length_c   1.000
_cell.angle_alpha   90.00
_cell.angle_beta   90.00
_cell.angle_gamma   90.00
#
_symmetry.space_group_name_H-M   'P 1'
#
loop_
_entity.id
_entity.type
_entity.pdbx_description
1 polymer ?
#
loop_
_entity_poly.entity_id
_entity_poly.type
_entity_poly.pdbx_seq_one_letter_code
_entity_poly.pdbx_strand_id
1 'polypeptide(L)'
;MRRSLSSQSQILGPADRSGLRVLEATDVRGLEFKAVFIAGLIEGGFPLRASRDWLYPHEERERLKKYGLTLEDISPATLLKEEHYFYQSACRATEFLYLTRPLVLEDDAETVPSYYLDELQRAIFPLKLEPETVRRDYDGQETHNSSNTSELSVGLVRQQERHFHHGQKQQLQPQPRIKRLLTLARNDGFVTESALRRIEIERQRASQHFGPYDGEITDPHLIALLQKKFGADFVHSASGLSVFGNCAYRFFAQRVLKLEPRGEAALDLQAIDAGKLLHDILRRFFEQHRREALSPLDRNRLRVELLEIADKVFDEHERVVPPLNRQIWKIDREIRKILLEQILMYELDIQDKSSGKSVLPAFFEVAFGGTRSAAKDPASTDSPLELTRKTFVGEETIKISGQIDRVDLAEDDTFVAYDYKLSVGATQDDIRSGRSLQIPIYLEALERLILPGNAVAGGGYYIMRGAQGRRNQGLYRASQLDYLTLKAKNSVLSDEDWAKLRHEVIARIWDFLDQMRAGRFFVNPSQRKETCRFCDFAAVCRYDRGRIEIKKRASTDYSDHTDSDFVS
;
A
#
# COMPACT_ATOMS: atom_id res chain seq x y z
N MET A 1 -26.66 -29.93 -1.80
CA MET A 1 -25.53 -29.48 -0.96
C MET A 1 -26.13 -28.84 0.27
N ARG A 2 -26.08 -29.51 1.43
CA ARG A 2 -26.61 -28.96 2.69
C ARG A 2 -25.62 -27.99 3.30
N ARG A 3 -26.04 -27.22 4.29
CA ARG A 3 -25.24 -26.13 4.89
C ARG A 3 -25.15 -26.31 6.40
N SER A 4 -23.96 -26.07 6.96
CA SER A 4 -23.72 -26.07 8.41
C SER A 4 -23.79 -24.65 8.96
N LEU A 5 -24.41 -24.47 10.13
CA LEU A 5 -24.42 -23.21 10.87
C LEU A 5 -23.04 -22.96 11.49
N SER A 6 -22.58 -21.70 11.49
CA SER A 6 -21.31 -21.31 12.14
C SER A 6 -21.30 -21.66 13.63
N SER A 7 -20.12 -21.99 14.15
CA SER A 7 -19.90 -22.40 15.55
C SER A 7 -20.64 -21.50 16.55
N GLN A 8 -21.52 -22.13 17.34
CA GLN A 8 -22.03 -21.51 18.56
C GLN A 8 -21.04 -21.80 19.69
N SER A 9 -20.69 -20.77 20.47
CA SER A 9 -20.02 -20.94 21.75
C SER A 9 -20.92 -21.77 22.67
N GLN A 10 -20.42 -22.92 23.14
CA GLN A 10 -21.13 -23.72 24.13
C GLN A 10 -21.11 -22.98 25.48
N ILE A 11 -22.29 -22.60 25.96
CA ILE A 11 -22.46 -22.12 27.33
C ILE A 11 -22.83 -23.33 28.17
N LEU A 12 -21.96 -23.72 29.10
CA LEU A 12 -22.26 -24.80 30.05
C LEU A 12 -23.36 -24.31 31.01
N GLY A 13 -24.56 -24.86 30.87
CA GLY A 13 -25.73 -24.56 31.68
C GLY A 13 -26.28 -25.81 32.38
N PRO A 14 -27.33 -25.66 33.22
CA PRO A 14 -28.04 -26.79 33.79
C PRO A 14 -28.62 -27.69 32.68
N ALA A 15 -28.60 -29.01 32.92
CA ALA A 15 -29.02 -29.99 31.92
C ALA A 15 -30.47 -29.77 31.47
N ASP A 16 -30.68 -29.48 30.20
CA ASP A 16 -31.99 -29.40 29.57
C ASP A 16 -32.37 -30.76 28.98
N ARG A 17 -33.48 -31.34 29.45
CA ARG A 17 -34.01 -32.62 28.94
C ARG A 17 -34.52 -32.52 27.50
N SER A 18 -34.81 -31.31 27.02
CA SER A 18 -35.27 -31.01 25.67
C SER A 18 -34.14 -30.61 24.71
N GLY A 19 -32.89 -30.55 25.19
CA GLY A 19 -31.72 -30.17 24.40
C GLY A 19 -31.13 -31.29 23.54
N LEU A 20 -30.26 -30.92 22.60
CA LEU A 20 -29.41 -31.86 21.86
C LEU A 20 -28.41 -32.52 22.81
N ARG A 21 -28.34 -33.85 22.82
CA ARG A 21 -27.34 -34.58 23.63
C ARG A 21 -26.05 -34.76 22.84
N VAL A 22 -24.98 -34.15 23.33
CA VAL A 22 -23.61 -34.36 22.83
C VAL A 22 -22.92 -35.27 23.82
N LEU A 23 -22.58 -36.49 23.39
CA LEU A 23 -22.05 -37.56 24.23
C LEU A 23 -20.78 -38.14 23.59
N GLU A 24 -19.88 -38.65 24.43
CA GLU A 24 -18.80 -39.51 23.95
C GLU A 24 -19.36 -40.87 23.52
N ALA A 25 -18.68 -41.56 22.59
CA ALA A 25 -19.13 -42.87 22.09
C ALA A 25 -19.26 -43.92 23.20
N THR A 26 -18.49 -43.78 24.28
CA THR A 26 -18.50 -44.58 25.51
C THR A 26 -19.78 -44.41 26.33
N ASP A 27 -20.39 -43.22 26.29
CA ASP A 27 -21.52 -42.82 27.14
C ASP A 27 -22.90 -43.13 26.51
N VAL A 28 -22.93 -43.56 25.25
CA VAL A 28 -24.19 -43.84 24.52
C VAL A 28 -24.83 -45.19 24.93
N ARG A 29 -24.21 -45.92 25.86
CA ARG A 29 -24.64 -47.25 26.30
C ARG A 29 -26.01 -47.18 27.00
N GLY A 30 -26.95 -48.02 26.54
CA GLY A 30 -28.29 -48.13 27.13
C GLY A 30 -29.25 -46.98 26.81
N LEU A 31 -28.88 -46.07 25.89
CA LEU A 31 -29.73 -45.00 25.40
C LEU A 31 -30.30 -45.36 24.03
N GLU A 32 -31.36 -44.69 23.58
CA GLU A 32 -31.88 -44.82 22.21
C GLU A 32 -32.30 -43.44 21.70
N PHE A 33 -32.06 -43.18 20.41
CA PHE A 33 -32.34 -41.88 19.79
C PHE A 33 -33.00 -42.08 18.41
N LYS A 34 -33.86 -41.13 18.01
CA LYS A 34 -34.43 -41.12 16.65
C LYS A 34 -33.36 -40.89 15.60
N ALA A 35 -32.52 -39.89 15.81
CA ALA A 35 -31.40 -39.58 14.94
C ALA A 35 -30.10 -39.56 15.74
N VAL A 36 -29.04 -40.20 15.22
CA VAL A 36 -27.69 -40.15 15.77
C VAL A 36 -26.74 -39.55 14.75
N PHE A 37 -25.92 -38.59 15.18
CA PHE A 37 -24.84 -38.01 14.39
C PHE A 37 -23.51 -38.47 14.97
N ILE A 38 -22.76 -39.26 14.21
CA ILE A 38 -21.37 -39.61 14.55
C ILE A 38 -20.47 -38.60 13.85
N ALA A 39 -19.81 -37.77 14.64
CA ALA A 39 -18.92 -36.72 14.16
C ALA A 39 -17.45 -37.15 14.20
N GLY A 40 -16.67 -36.59 13.28
CA GLY A 40 -15.21 -36.75 13.30
C GLY A 40 -14.69 -38.10 12.78
N LEU A 41 -15.39 -38.73 11.83
CA LEU A 41 -14.97 -40.00 11.22
C LEU A 41 -13.80 -39.82 10.22
N ILE A 42 -12.64 -39.48 10.77
CA ILE A 42 -11.36 -39.35 10.07
C ILE A 42 -10.38 -40.43 10.53
N GLU A 43 -9.43 -40.79 9.68
CA GLU A 43 -8.37 -41.73 10.03
C GLU A 43 -7.54 -41.20 11.21
N GLY A 44 -7.44 -41.99 12.28
CA GLY A 44 -6.74 -41.64 13.52
C GLY A 44 -7.50 -40.72 14.47
N GLY A 45 -8.67 -40.23 14.07
CA GLY A 45 -9.64 -39.57 14.95
C GLY A 45 -10.61 -40.57 15.56
N PHE A 46 -11.41 -41.24 14.73
CA PHE A 46 -12.28 -42.34 15.16
C PHE A 46 -12.26 -43.47 14.12
N PRO A 47 -11.54 -44.58 14.36
CA PRO A 47 -10.94 -44.97 15.65
C PRO A 47 -9.74 -44.13 16.05
N LEU A 48 -9.61 -43.93 17.36
CA LEU A 48 -8.44 -43.30 17.95
C LEU A 48 -7.21 -44.17 17.68
N ARG A 49 -6.12 -43.56 17.20
CA ARG A 49 -4.81 -44.24 17.19
C ARG A 49 -4.36 -44.46 18.63
N ALA A 50 -3.87 -45.67 18.93
CA ALA A 50 -3.33 -45.98 20.25
C ALA A 50 -2.28 -44.93 20.67
N SER A 51 -2.52 -44.30 21.82
CA SER A 51 -1.60 -43.29 22.36
C SER A 51 -0.26 -43.94 22.69
N ARG A 52 0.83 -43.32 22.23
CA ARG A 52 2.18 -43.72 22.63
C ARG A 52 2.57 -42.86 23.84
N ASP A 53 2.47 -43.43 25.02
CA ASP A 53 3.07 -42.81 26.21
C ASP A 53 4.59 -42.84 26.07
N TRP A 54 5.20 -41.66 26.12
CA TRP A 54 6.65 -41.48 26.00
C TRP A 54 7.40 -41.88 27.28
N LEU A 55 6.74 -41.83 28.44
CA LEU A 55 7.34 -42.14 29.74
C LEU A 55 7.31 -43.64 30.04
N TYR A 56 6.19 -44.30 29.75
CA TYR A 56 6.03 -45.75 29.88
C TYR A 56 5.50 -46.35 28.57
N PRO A 57 6.41 -46.69 27.62
CA PRO A 57 6.04 -47.37 26.40
C PRO A 57 5.34 -48.71 26.69
N HIS A 58 4.54 -49.20 25.73
CA HIS A 58 3.78 -50.45 25.86
C HIS A 58 4.63 -51.64 26.33
N GLU A 59 5.84 -51.79 25.78
CA GLU A 59 6.78 -52.85 26.14
C GLU A 59 7.20 -52.80 27.62
N GLU A 60 7.40 -51.58 28.16
CA GLU A 60 7.76 -51.38 29.55
C GLU A 60 6.58 -51.66 30.48
N ARG A 61 5.36 -51.29 30.07
CA ARG A 61 4.13 -51.61 30.82
C ARG A 61 3.91 -53.12 30.91
N GLU A 62 4.11 -53.86 29.83
CA GLU A 62 4.03 -55.33 29.83
C GLU A 62 5.13 -55.99 30.68
N ARG A 63 6.33 -55.37 30.75
CA ARG A 63 7.38 -55.81 31.68
C ARG A 63 6.97 -55.56 33.14
N LEU A 64 6.50 -54.36 33.47
CA LEU A 64 6.06 -54.00 34.82
C LEU A 64 4.90 -54.87 35.31
N LYS A 65 3.99 -55.24 34.42
CA LYS A 65 2.89 -56.18 34.69
C LYS A 65 3.38 -57.54 35.16
N LYS A 66 4.50 -58.05 34.59
CA LYS A 66 5.13 -59.32 35.04
C LYS A 66 5.72 -59.22 36.46
N TYR A 67 6.05 -58.02 36.92
CA TYR A 67 6.51 -57.74 38.29
C TYR A 67 5.38 -57.30 39.23
N GLY A 68 4.12 -57.43 38.82
CA GLY A 68 2.94 -57.14 39.64
C GLY A 68 2.47 -55.68 39.63
N LEU A 69 3.11 -54.80 38.84
CA LEU A 69 2.71 -53.41 38.67
C LEU A 69 1.85 -53.27 37.41
N THR A 70 0.53 -53.18 37.59
CA THR A 70 -0.42 -53.05 36.46
C THR A 70 -0.71 -51.58 36.19
N LEU A 71 -0.30 -51.09 35.03
CA LEU A 71 -0.64 -49.76 34.52
C LEU A 71 -1.82 -49.85 33.53
N GLU A 72 -2.39 -48.71 33.15
CA GLU A 72 -3.45 -48.62 32.15
C GLU A 72 -3.03 -49.29 30.83
N ASP A 73 -3.97 -50.00 30.19
CA ASP A 73 -3.72 -50.73 28.96
C ASP A 73 -3.82 -49.78 27.74
N ILE A 74 -2.67 -49.48 27.14
CA ILE A 74 -2.54 -48.68 25.90
C ILE A 74 -2.24 -49.56 24.67
N SER A 75 -2.48 -50.87 24.77
CA SER A 75 -2.17 -51.83 23.71
C SER A 75 -3.02 -51.63 22.44
N PRO A 76 -2.58 -52.18 21.30
CA PRO A 76 -3.43 -52.28 20.11
C PRO A 76 -4.75 -53.03 20.35
N ALA A 77 -4.89 -53.82 21.43
CA ALA A 77 -6.16 -54.46 21.78
C ALA A 77 -7.26 -53.44 22.15
N THR A 78 -6.88 -52.20 22.48
CA THR A 78 -7.81 -51.07 22.68
C THR A 78 -8.51 -50.70 21.36
N LEU A 79 -7.94 -50.99 20.18
CA LEU A 79 -8.64 -50.84 18.89
C LEU A 79 -9.88 -51.73 18.78
N LEU A 80 -9.85 -52.96 19.34
CA LEU A 80 -11.05 -53.82 19.38
C LEU A 80 -12.18 -53.21 20.24
N LYS A 81 -11.85 -52.34 21.21
CA LYS A 81 -12.86 -51.60 21.97
C LYS A 81 -13.46 -50.45 21.15
N GLU A 82 -12.66 -49.79 20.32
CA GLU A 82 -13.12 -48.71 19.43
C GLU A 82 -14.14 -49.20 18.38
N GLU A 83 -13.91 -50.38 17.80
CA GLU A 83 -14.89 -50.98 16.86
C GLU A 83 -16.23 -51.24 17.56
N HIS A 84 -16.17 -51.70 18.80
CA HIS A 84 -17.34 -51.91 19.63
C HIS A 84 -18.05 -50.59 19.96
N TYR A 85 -17.33 -49.50 20.22
CA TYR A 85 -17.93 -48.18 20.45
C TYR A 85 -18.59 -47.61 19.20
N PHE A 86 -17.99 -47.81 18.01
CA PHE A 86 -18.62 -47.44 16.75
C PHE A 86 -19.91 -48.22 16.53
N TYR A 87 -19.86 -49.56 16.68
CA TYR A 87 -21.02 -50.42 16.56
C TYR A 87 -22.13 -50.01 17.55
N GLN A 88 -21.78 -49.81 18.82
CA GLN A 88 -22.74 -49.37 19.84
C GLN A 88 -23.39 -48.06 19.44
N SER A 89 -22.60 -47.04 19.09
CA SER A 89 -23.10 -45.71 18.71
C SER A 89 -24.02 -45.76 17.49
N ALA A 90 -23.63 -46.50 16.45
CA ALA A 90 -24.43 -46.65 15.24
C ALA A 90 -25.78 -47.34 15.53
N CYS A 91 -25.78 -48.36 16.38
CA CYS A 91 -26.98 -49.11 16.77
C CYS A 91 -27.86 -48.39 17.81
N ARG A 92 -27.63 -47.10 18.10
CA ARG A 92 -28.55 -46.27 18.92
C ARG A 92 -29.51 -45.43 18.10
N ALA A 93 -29.28 -45.32 16.80
CA ALA A 93 -30.22 -44.72 15.87
C ALA A 93 -31.39 -45.67 15.62
N THR A 94 -32.62 -45.17 15.81
CA THR A 94 -33.86 -45.91 15.51
C THR A 94 -34.46 -45.50 14.16
N GLU A 95 -34.24 -44.27 13.69
CA GLU A 95 -34.74 -43.77 12.41
C GLU A 95 -33.61 -43.33 11.47
N PHE A 96 -32.66 -42.50 11.93
CA PHE A 96 -31.63 -41.90 11.09
C PHE A 96 -30.22 -42.01 11.70
N LEU A 97 -29.24 -42.43 10.88
CA LEU A 97 -27.82 -42.42 11.22
C LEU A 97 -27.07 -41.51 10.26
N TYR A 98 -26.44 -40.46 10.81
CA TYR A 98 -25.61 -39.53 10.05
C TYR A 98 -24.14 -39.72 10.43
N LEU A 99 -23.30 -39.88 9.42
CA LEU A 99 -21.86 -40.09 9.56
C LEU A 99 -21.16 -38.88 8.95
N THR A 100 -20.38 -38.15 9.75
CA THR A 100 -19.81 -36.87 9.31
C THR A 100 -18.29 -36.83 9.49
N ARG A 101 -17.62 -36.23 8.50
CA ARG A 101 -16.18 -35.93 8.54
C ARG A 101 -15.92 -34.55 7.93
N PRO A 102 -14.96 -33.77 8.46
CA PRO A 102 -14.46 -32.58 7.77
C PRO A 102 -13.70 -33.00 6.51
N LEU A 103 -13.91 -32.35 5.36
CA LEU A 103 -13.08 -32.58 4.17
C LEU A 103 -11.70 -31.90 4.29
N VAL A 104 -11.69 -30.72 4.91
CA VAL A 104 -10.53 -29.85 5.09
C VAL A 104 -10.55 -29.32 6.53
N LEU A 105 -9.39 -29.30 7.18
CA LEU A 105 -9.17 -28.76 8.53
C LEU A 105 -8.95 -27.23 8.50
N GLU A 106 -8.76 -26.59 9.65
CA GLU A 106 -8.57 -25.12 9.72
C GLU A 106 -7.24 -24.64 9.11
N ASP A 107 -6.27 -25.54 8.95
CA ASP A 107 -4.95 -25.32 8.34
C ASP A 107 -4.92 -25.70 6.85
N ASP A 108 -6.09 -25.85 6.22
CA ASP A 108 -6.26 -26.30 4.83
C ASP A 108 -5.77 -27.74 4.55
N ALA A 109 -5.48 -28.55 5.58
CA ALA A 109 -5.10 -29.95 5.39
C ALA A 109 -6.31 -30.83 5.03
N GLU A 110 -6.17 -31.66 4.00
CA GLU A 110 -7.18 -32.66 3.60
C GLU A 110 -7.23 -33.83 4.60
N THR A 111 -8.43 -34.35 4.87
CA THR A 111 -8.61 -35.51 5.75
C THR A 111 -8.88 -36.81 4.99
N VAL A 112 -8.36 -37.89 5.55
CA VAL A 112 -8.65 -39.26 5.09
C VAL A 112 -9.90 -39.78 5.84
N PRO A 113 -10.88 -40.36 5.14
CA PRO A 113 -12.06 -40.97 5.79
C PRO A 113 -11.66 -42.13 6.71
N SER A 114 -12.40 -42.30 7.81
CA SER A 114 -12.29 -43.49 8.65
C SER A 114 -12.69 -44.76 7.91
N TYR A 115 -11.97 -45.86 8.15
CA TYR A 115 -12.28 -47.17 7.54
C TYR A 115 -13.64 -47.73 7.96
N TYR A 116 -14.21 -47.26 9.09
CA TYR A 116 -15.55 -47.66 9.52
C TYR A 116 -16.65 -47.32 8.52
N LEU A 117 -16.45 -46.31 7.67
CA LEU A 117 -17.39 -45.98 6.60
C LEU A 117 -17.45 -47.11 5.56
N ASP A 118 -16.30 -47.67 5.19
CA ASP A 118 -16.20 -48.77 4.24
C ASP A 118 -16.74 -50.08 4.84
N GLU A 119 -16.42 -50.37 6.10
CA GLU A 119 -16.94 -51.56 6.80
C GLU A 119 -18.46 -51.50 6.99
N LEU A 120 -19.00 -50.34 7.37
CA LEU A 120 -20.45 -50.17 7.47
C LEU A 120 -21.13 -50.35 6.11
N GLN A 121 -20.56 -49.76 5.05
CA GLN A 121 -21.07 -49.92 3.68
C GLN A 121 -21.10 -51.39 3.24
N ARG A 122 -20.12 -52.21 3.67
CA ARG A 122 -20.16 -53.66 3.44
C ARG A 122 -21.24 -54.35 4.26
N ALA A 123 -21.40 -53.97 5.53
CA ALA A 123 -22.35 -54.59 6.45
C ALA A 123 -23.83 -54.34 6.06
N ILE A 124 -24.14 -53.18 5.49
CA ILE A 124 -25.52 -52.81 5.11
C ILE A 124 -25.90 -53.23 3.68
N PHE A 125 -25.00 -53.88 2.93
CA PHE A 125 -25.27 -54.29 1.55
C PHE A 125 -26.55 -55.15 1.46
N PRO A 126 -27.49 -54.88 0.52
CA PRO A 126 -27.37 -54.06 -0.68
C PRO A 126 -27.68 -52.56 -0.53
N LEU A 127 -27.95 -52.08 0.69
CA LEU A 127 -28.18 -50.65 0.94
C LEU A 127 -26.88 -49.85 0.75
N LYS A 128 -27.01 -48.57 0.37
CA LYS A 128 -25.88 -47.67 0.12
C LYS A 128 -25.92 -46.47 1.04
N LEU A 129 -24.75 -46.04 1.51
CA LEU A 129 -24.56 -44.75 2.14
C LEU A 129 -24.70 -43.66 1.07
N GLU A 130 -25.53 -42.65 1.34
CA GLU A 130 -25.68 -41.50 0.46
C GLU A 130 -24.68 -40.40 0.86
N PRO A 131 -23.65 -40.11 0.03
CA PRO A 131 -22.69 -39.07 0.36
C PRO A 131 -23.32 -37.69 0.14
N GLU A 132 -23.24 -36.83 1.15
CA GLU A 132 -23.68 -35.44 1.06
C GLU A 132 -22.57 -34.48 1.50
N THR A 133 -22.23 -33.52 0.63
CA THR A 133 -21.28 -32.46 0.95
C THR A 133 -21.99 -31.29 1.62
N VAL A 134 -21.49 -30.90 2.79
CA VAL A 134 -21.99 -29.77 3.57
C VAL A 134 -20.99 -28.63 3.54
N ARG A 135 -21.41 -27.44 3.09
CA ARG A 135 -20.57 -26.22 3.11
C ARG A 135 -20.78 -25.43 4.40
N ARG A 136 -19.71 -24.79 4.89
CA ARG A 136 -19.77 -23.83 6.01
C ARG A 136 -20.15 -22.42 5.54
N ASP A 137 -19.75 -22.03 4.33
CA ASP A 137 -19.95 -20.69 3.81
C ASP A 137 -21.41 -20.42 3.39
N TYR A 138 -21.89 -19.21 3.68
CA TYR A 138 -23.09 -18.65 3.06
C TYR A 138 -22.67 -17.77 1.88
N ASP A 139 -22.94 -18.23 0.67
CA ASP A 139 -22.62 -17.46 -0.54
C ASP A 139 -23.62 -16.32 -0.80
N GLY A 140 -24.70 -16.23 -0.03
CA GLY A 140 -25.74 -15.21 -0.18
C GLY A 140 -26.51 -15.32 -1.50
N GLN A 141 -26.40 -16.44 -2.22
CA GLN A 141 -27.07 -16.61 -3.49
C GLN A 141 -28.57 -16.83 -3.31
N GLU A 142 -28.92 -17.76 -2.42
CA GLU A 142 -30.29 -18.17 -2.13
C GLU A 142 -30.69 -17.73 -0.71
N THR A 143 -31.72 -16.87 -0.61
CA THR A 143 -32.21 -16.38 0.70
C THR A 143 -32.88 -17.47 1.53
N HIS A 144 -33.38 -18.54 0.91
CA HIS A 144 -34.01 -19.64 1.63
C HIS A 144 -33.00 -20.54 2.36
N ASN A 145 -31.70 -20.42 2.03
CA ASN A 145 -30.62 -21.16 2.69
C ASN A 145 -30.02 -20.41 3.88
N SER A 146 -30.55 -19.24 4.25
CA SER A 146 -30.15 -18.53 5.47
C SER A 146 -30.72 -19.26 6.68
N SER A 147 -29.88 -19.57 7.67
CA SER A 147 -30.33 -20.21 8.91
C SER A 147 -30.03 -19.37 10.15
N ASN A 148 -29.47 -18.16 9.98
CA ASN A 148 -29.53 -17.10 10.98
C ASN A 148 -29.87 -15.73 10.35
N THR A 149 -30.15 -14.77 11.22
CA THR A 149 -30.50 -13.40 10.85
C THR A 149 -29.42 -12.69 10.04
N SER A 150 -28.15 -12.84 10.43
CA SER A 150 -27.02 -12.18 9.74
C SER A 150 -26.90 -12.62 8.29
N GLU A 151 -27.08 -13.91 8.04
CA GLU A 151 -27.10 -14.48 6.69
C GLU A 151 -28.29 -13.99 5.89
N LEU A 152 -29.50 -13.98 6.47
CA LEU A 152 -30.67 -13.46 5.80
C LEU A 152 -30.45 -11.99 5.37
N SER A 153 -29.89 -11.16 6.26
CA SER A 153 -29.53 -9.78 5.97
C SER A 153 -28.53 -9.68 4.80
N VAL A 154 -27.46 -10.47 4.80
CA VAL A 154 -26.47 -10.51 3.71
C VAL A 154 -27.11 -10.97 2.39
N GLY A 155 -27.96 -12.01 2.43
CA GLY A 155 -28.63 -12.57 1.27
C GLY A 155 -29.61 -11.58 0.63
N LEU A 156 -30.39 -10.86 1.44
CA LEU A 156 -31.31 -9.82 0.98
C LEU A 156 -30.56 -8.64 0.31
N VAL A 157 -29.45 -8.18 0.90
CA VAL A 157 -28.62 -7.12 0.33
C VAL A 157 -27.98 -7.58 -0.99
N ARG A 158 -27.37 -8.77 -1.03
CA ARG A 158 -26.74 -9.32 -2.24
C ARG A 158 -27.74 -9.59 -3.37
N GLN A 159 -28.96 -10.03 -3.04
CA GLN A 159 -30.06 -10.12 -4.00
C GLN A 159 -30.37 -8.75 -4.62
N GLN A 160 -30.46 -7.70 -3.78
CA GLN A 160 -30.69 -6.35 -4.26
C GLN A 160 -29.55 -5.83 -5.14
N GLU A 161 -28.28 -6.04 -4.77
CA GLU A 161 -27.13 -5.61 -5.60
C GLU A 161 -27.11 -6.30 -6.97
N ARG A 162 -27.40 -7.60 -7.03
CA ARG A 162 -27.39 -8.36 -8.29
C ARG A 162 -28.44 -7.89 -9.30
N HIS A 163 -29.49 -7.22 -8.84
CA HIS A 163 -30.43 -6.53 -9.75
C HIS A 163 -29.81 -5.35 -10.49
N PHE A 164 -28.79 -4.71 -9.90
CA PHE A 164 -28.08 -3.57 -10.48
C PHE A 164 -26.82 -3.95 -11.28
N HIS A 165 -26.30 -5.16 -11.10
CA HIS A 165 -25.13 -5.65 -11.83
C HIS A 165 -25.50 -6.40 -13.13
N HIS A 166 -24.57 -6.40 -14.10
CA HIS A 166 -24.70 -7.16 -15.35
C HIS A 166 -24.38 -8.67 -15.21
N GLY A 167 -23.97 -9.13 -14.03
CA GLY A 167 -23.60 -10.53 -13.75
C GLY A 167 -24.78 -11.51 -13.66
N GLN A 168 -24.52 -12.75 -13.20
CA GLN A 168 -25.53 -13.83 -13.11
C GLN A 168 -26.80 -13.38 -12.37
N LYS A 169 -27.91 -13.24 -13.12
CA LYS A 169 -29.25 -12.91 -12.64
C LYS A 169 -30.11 -14.14 -12.29
N GLN A 170 -29.48 -15.30 -12.15
CA GLN A 170 -30.18 -16.54 -11.81
C GLN A 170 -30.73 -16.48 -10.39
N GLN A 171 -31.93 -17.04 -10.19
CA GLN A 171 -32.61 -17.17 -8.88
C GLN A 171 -32.89 -15.84 -8.14
N LEU A 172 -32.97 -14.73 -8.88
CA LEU A 172 -33.36 -13.44 -8.29
C LEU A 172 -34.84 -13.44 -7.93
N GLN A 173 -35.14 -13.05 -6.69
CA GLN A 173 -36.50 -12.73 -6.29
C GLN A 173 -36.93 -11.43 -6.98
N PRO A 174 -38.23 -11.24 -7.28
CA PRO A 174 -38.72 -10.00 -7.87
C PRO A 174 -38.33 -8.77 -7.04
N GLN A 175 -37.89 -7.68 -7.70
CA GLN A 175 -37.47 -6.45 -7.01
C GLN A 175 -38.49 -5.93 -5.98
N PRO A 176 -39.82 -5.91 -6.26
CA PRO A 176 -40.79 -5.44 -5.26
C PRO A 176 -40.77 -6.29 -3.98
N ARG A 177 -40.54 -7.61 -4.11
CA ARG A 177 -40.47 -8.53 -2.98
C ARG A 177 -39.21 -8.29 -2.16
N ILE A 178 -38.05 -8.14 -2.80
CA ILE A 178 -36.79 -7.82 -2.10
C ILE A 178 -36.88 -6.47 -1.39
N LYS A 179 -37.43 -5.44 -2.04
CA LYS A 179 -37.62 -4.12 -1.44
C LYS A 179 -38.52 -4.18 -0.20
N ARG A 180 -39.60 -4.96 -0.25
CA ARG A 180 -40.47 -5.22 0.91
C ARG A 180 -39.72 -5.93 2.03
N LEU A 181 -38.99 -7.01 1.73
CA LEU A 181 -38.24 -7.77 2.73
C LEU A 181 -37.14 -6.95 3.40
N LEU A 182 -36.42 -6.11 2.65
CA LEU A 182 -35.44 -5.18 3.21
C LEU A 182 -36.09 -4.12 4.11
N THR A 183 -37.30 -3.66 3.75
CA THR A 183 -38.05 -2.71 4.59
C THR A 183 -38.46 -3.35 5.91
N LEU A 184 -38.93 -4.60 5.88
CA LEU A 184 -39.24 -5.36 7.10
C LEU A 184 -37.98 -5.62 7.93
N ALA A 185 -36.90 -6.08 7.30
CA ALA A 185 -35.62 -6.33 7.98
C ALA A 185 -35.03 -5.07 8.63
N ARG A 186 -35.27 -3.90 8.03
CA ARG A 186 -34.92 -2.59 8.60
C ARG A 186 -35.79 -2.27 9.82
N ASN A 187 -37.11 -2.42 9.71
CA ASN A 187 -38.05 -2.13 10.80
C ASN A 187 -37.82 -3.02 12.03
N ASP A 188 -37.47 -4.28 11.80
CA ASP A 188 -37.22 -5.26 12.85
C ASP A 188 -35.77 -5.19 13.40
N GLY A 189 -34.95 -4.27 12.89
CA GLY A 189 -33.57 -4.04 13.37
C GLY A 189 -32.51 -5.04 12.88
N PHE A 190 -32.87 -5.95 11.97
CA PHE A 190 -31.94 -6.94 11.39
C PHE A 190 -30.94 -6.33 10.40
N VAL A 191 -31.30 -5.19 9.78
CA VAL A 191 -30.41 -4.38 8.95
C VAL A 191 -30.40 -2.96 9.49
N THR A 192 -29.24 -2.52 9.97
CA THR A 192 -29.09 -1.17 10.55
C THR A 192 -29.02 -0.08 9.48
N GLU A 193 -29.45 1.13 9.81
CA GLU A 193 -29.25 2.33 8.96
C GLU A 193 -27.79 2.53 8.56
N SER A 194 -26.88 2.28 9.50
CA SER A 194 -25.44 2.38 9.26
C SER A 194 -24.97 1.40 8.18
N ALA A 195 -25.49 0.17 8.18
CA ALA A 195 -25.20 -0.81 7.15
C ALA A 195 -25.75 -0.38 5.79
N LEU A 196 -27.02 0.05 5.72
CA LEU A 196 -27.63 0.55 4.47
C LEU A 196 -26.86 1.74 3.90
N ARG A 197 -26.47 2.69 4.76
CA ARG A 197 -25.66 3.84 4.36
C ARG A 197 -24.31 3.41 3.78
N ARG A 198 -23.62 2.43 4.40
CA ARG A 198 -22.34 1.92 3.90
C ARG A 198 -22.48 1.19 2.55
N ILE A 199 -23.56 0.45 2.36
CA ILE A 199 -23.88 -0.20 1.08
C ILE A 199 -24.08 0.87 0.00
N GLU A 200 -24.86 1.91 0.29
CA GLU A 200 -25.10 3.01 -0.64
C GLU A 200 -23.81 3.76 -1.00
N ILE A 201 -22.92 3.98 -0.03
CA ILE A 201 -21.58 4.53 -0.28
C ILE A 201 -20.80 3.68 -1.28
N GLU A 202 -20.79 2.36 -1.12
CA GLU A 202 -20.08 1.45 -2.04
C GLU A 202 -20.73 1.40 -3.43
N ARG A 203 -22.06 1.53 -3.53
CA ARG A 203 -22.77 1.67 -4.82
C ARG A 203 -22.35 2.94 -5.56
N GLN A 204 -22.35 4.07 -4.87
CA GLN A 204 -21.92 5.35 -5.45
C GLN A 204 -20.45 5.30 -5.86
N ARG A 205 -19.60 4.69 -5.04
CA ARG A 205 -18.20 4.43 -5.37
C ARG A 205 -18.07 3.56 -6.61
N ALA A 206 -18.90 2.52 -6.78
CA ALA A 206 -18.91 1.65 -7.95
C ALA A 206 -19.51 2.27 -9.23
N SER A 207 -20.06 3.49 -9.15
CA SER A 207 -20.61 4.21 -10.31
C SER A 207 -19.55 4.59 -11.35
N GLN A 208 -20.01 5.03 -12.53
CA GLN A 208 -19.17 5.41 -13.66
C GLN A 208 -18.46 6.76 -13.53
N HIS A 209 -18.83 7.60 -12.56
CA HIS A 209 -18.24 8.94 -12.39
C HIS A 209 -17.52 9.05 -11.05
N PHE A 210 -16.49 9.89 -10.97
CA PHE A 210 -15.94 10.28 -9.68
C PHE A 210 -17.00 11.03 -8.87
N GLY A 211 -17.01 10.81 -7.57
CA GLY A 211 -17.98 11.43 -6.67
C GLY A 211 -17.41 11.65 -5.27
N PRO A 212 -18.26 12.04 -4.29
CA PRO A 212 -17.82 12.38 -2.93
C PRO A 212 -16.99 11.28 -2.25
N TYR A 213 -17.31 10.02 -2.53
CA TYR A 213 -16.62 8.87 -1.94
C TYR A 213 -15.34 8.48 -2.68
N ASP A 214 -15.04 9.11 -3.82
CA ASP A 214 -13.80 8.94 -4.58
C ASP A 214 -12.85 10.14 -4.44
N GLY A 215 -13.07 11.03 -3.47
CA GLY A 215 -12.19 12.16 -3.18
C GLY A 215 -12.68 13.51 -3.72
N GLU A 216 -13.98 13.64 -4.02
CA GLU A 216 -14.59 14.92 -4.37
C GLU A 216 -15.18 15.61 -3.14
N ILE A 217 -14.97 16.91 -3.00
CA ILE A 217 -15.61 17.74 -1.99
C ILE A 217 -16.72 18.52 -2.68
N THR A 218 -17.97 18.20 -2.34
CA THR A 218 -19.16 18.83 -2.95
C THR A 218 -19.82 19.88 -2.07
N ASP A 219 -19.44 19.97 -0.79
CA ASP A 219 -19.99 20.96 0.13
C ASP A 219 -19.50 22.38 -0.25
N PRO A 220 -20.41 23.32 -0.59
CA PRO A 220 -20.01 24.65 -1.06
C PRO A 220 -19.19 25.46 -0.05
N HIS A 221 -19.43 25.25 1.25
CA HIS A 221 -18.69 25.94 2.30
C HIS A 221 -17.24 25.42 2.39
N LEU A 222 -17.05 24.10 2.28
CA LEU A 222 -15.71 23.50 2.20
C LEU A 222 -14.97 23.92 0.93
N ILE A 223 -15.66 24.03 -0.21
CA ILE A 223 -15.06 24.54 -1.46
C ILE A 223 -14.60 25.99 -1.28
N ALA A 224 -15.42 26.87 -0.70
CA ALA A 224 -15.03 28.24 -0.40
C ALA A 224 -13.81 28.32 0.56
N LEU A 225 -13.75 27.42 1.54
CA LEU A 225 -12.57 27.29 2.42
C LEU A 225 -11.32 26.86 1.65
N LEU A 226 -11.42 25.95 0.69
CA LEU A 226 -10.30 25.53 -0.16
C LEU A 226 -9.85 26.66 -1.09
N GLN A 227 -10.79 27.39 -1.69
CA GLN A 227 -10.49 28.56 -2.52
C GLN A 227 -9.74 29.63 -1.73
N LYS A 228 -10.18 29.90 -0.50
CA LYS A 228 -9.48 30.83 0.42
C LYS A 228 -8.12 30.28 0.83
N LYS A 229 -8.03 28.99 1.17
CA LYS A 229 -6.79 28.34 1.62
C LYS A 229 -5.74 28.32 0.52
N PHE A 230 -6.12 28.01 -0.72
CA PHE A 230 -5.26 27.98 -1.89
C PHE A 230 -5.37 29.27 -2.71
N GLY A 231 -5.59 30.40 -2.05
CA GLY A 231 -5.61 31.73 -2.67
C GLY A 231 -4.20 32.23 -3.04
N ALA A 232 -4.10 33.48 -3.50
CA ALA A 232 -2.86 34.09 -4.00
C ALA A 232 -1.73 34.16 -2.95
N ASP A 233 -2.06 34.15 -1.66
CA ASP A 233 -1.07 34.22 -0.57
C ASP A 233 -0.55 32.86 -0.11
N PHE A 234 -1.14 31.77 -0.59
CA PHE A 234 -0.70 30.44 -0.20
C PHE A 234 0.57 30.04 -0.96
N VAL A 235 1.62 29.72 -0.21
CA VAL A 235 2.89 29.27 -0.78
C VAL A 235 2.91 27.74 -0.88
N HIS A 236 2.90 27.22 -2.10
CA HIS A 236 2.99 25.79 -2.38
C HIS A 236 4.43 25.31 -2.31
N SER A 237 4.70 24.13 -1.75
CA SER A 237 6.04 23.53 -1.86
C SER A 237 6.17 22.75 -3.17
N ALA A 238 7.33 22.84 -3.84
CA ALA A 238 7.60 22.11 -5.09
C ALA A 238 7.40 20.58 -4.96
N SER A 239 7.84 20.01 -3.83
CA SER A 239 7.60 18.60 -3.48
C SER A 239 6.12 18.30 -3.26
N GLY A 240 5.34 19.25 -2.73
CA GLY A 240 3.90 19.11 -2.50
C GLY A 240 3.11 19.02 -3.80
N LEU A 241 3.46 19.84 -4.80
CA LEU A 241 2.86 19.77 -6.13
C LEU A 241 3.15 18.43 -6.81
N SER A 242 4.37 17.90 -6.64
CA SER A 242 4.72 16.56 -7.13
C SER A 242 3.89 15.45 -6.45
N VAL A 243 3.59 15.57 -5.15
CA VAL A 243 2.68 14.64 -4.45
C VAL A 243 1.29 14.67 -5.06
N PHE A 244 0.77 15.85 -5.40
CA PHE A 244 -0.54 15.98 -6.06
C PHE A 244 -0.54 15.31 -7.43
N GLY A 245 0.48 15.56 -8.27
CA GLY A 245 0.59 14.95 -9.59
C GLY A 245 0.76 13.43 -9.57
N ASN A 246 1.33 12.87 -8.49
CA ASN A 246 1.34 11.43 -8.27
C ASN A 246 -0.03 10.90 -7.85
N CYS A 247 -0.67 11.54 -6.87
CA CYS A 247 -2.01 11.16 -6.40
C CYS A 247 -2.65 12.33 -5.63
N ALA A 248 -3.73 12.90 -6.17
CA ALA A 248 -4.45 14.00 -5.56
C ALA A 248 -5.01 13.65 -4.17
N TYR A 249 -5.52 12.43 -3.97
CA TYR A 249 -5.96 11.96 -2.66
C TYR A 249 -4.82 11.89 -1.63
N ARG A 250 -3.61 11.48 -2.05
CA ARG A 250 -2.43 11.45 -1.16
C ARG A 250 -2.08 12.86 -0.69
N PHE A 251 -2.12 13.84 -1.61
CA PHE A 251 -1.95 15.25 -1.27
C PHE A 251 -3.03 15.72 -0.29
N PHE A 252 -4.30 15.37 -0.52
CA PHE A 252 -5.39 15.70 0.39
C PHE A 252 -5.16 15.17 1.81
N ALA A 253 -4.88 13.88 1.94
CA ALA A 253 -4.62 13.25 3.23
C ALA A 253 -3.43 13.89 3.96
N GLN A 254 -2.31 14.10 3.26
CA GLN A 254 -1.07 14.59 3.87
C GLN A 254 -1.05 16.11 4.10
N ARG A 255 -1.55 16.92 3.17
CA ARG A 255 -1.38 18.39 3.17
C ARG A 255 -2.65 19.14 3.52
N VAL A 256 -3.83 18.59 3.21
CA VAL A 256 -5.11 19.22 3.55
C VAL A 256 -5.56 18.79 4.93
N LEU A 257 -5.70 17.48 5.16
CA LEU A 257 -6.11 16.90 6.45
C LEU A 257 -4.97 16.80 7.46
N LYS A 258 -3.70 16.82 7.01
CA LYS A 258 -2.51 16.66 7.85
C LYS A 258 -2.53 15.37 8.65
N LEU A 259 -2.95 14.28 8.02
CA LEU A 259 -2.90 12.95 8.63
C LEU A 259 -1.44 12.51 8.75
N GLU A 260 -1.05 12.11 9.95
CA GLU A 260 0.28 11.55 10.22
C GLU A 260 0.21 10.02 10.15
N PRO A 261 1.10 9.38 9.37
CA PRO A 261 1.20 7.93 9.41
C PRO A 261 1.62 7.48 10.81
N ARG A 262 1.18 6.30 11.22
CA ARG A 262 1.67 5.72 12.48
C ARG A 262 3.15 5.42 12.31
N GLY A 263 3.98 6.08 13.12
CA GLY A 263 5.41 5.76 13.17
C GLY A 263 5.58 4.33 13.66
N GLU A 264 6.12 3.46 12.80
CA GLU A 264 6.61 2.16 13.22
C GLU A 264 8.04 2.32 13.74
N ALA A 265 8.34 1.71 14.88
CA ALA A 265 9.70 1.67 15.41
C ALA A 265 10.58 0.84 14.47
N ALA A 266 11.26 1.51 13.54
CA ALA A 266 12.22 0.88 12.65
C ALA A 266 13.51 0.58 13.44
N LEU A 267 14.01 -0.66 13.34
CA LEU A 267 15.29 -1.05 13.93
C LEU A 267 16.48 -0.45 13.17
N ASP A 268 16.29 -0.18 11.88
CA ASP A 268 17.23 0.41 10.94
C ASP A 268 16.89 1.88 10.65
N LEU A 269 17.87 2.63 10.12
CA LEU A 269 17.64 4.01 9.75
C LEU A 269 16.69 4.08 8.54
N GLN A 270 15.56 4.77 8.71
CA GLN A 270 14.59 4.94 7.64
C GLN A 270 15.19 5.68 6.44
N ALA A 271 14.73 5.35 5.23
CA ALA A 271 15.25 5.92 3.99
C ALA A 271 15.16 7.45 3.92
N ILE A 272 14.14 8.05 4.53
CA ILE A 272 13.96 9.51 4.59
C ILE A 272 15.08 10.16 5.39
N ASP A 273 15.39 9.61 6.57
CA ASP A 273 16.45 10.14 7.43
C ASP A 273 17.83 9.85 6.84
N ALA A 274 18.02 8.69 6.23
CA ALA A 274 19.23 8.37 5.47
C ALA A 274 19.51 9.40 4.37
N GLY A 275 18.47 9.79 3.61
CA GLY A 275 18.57 10.82 2.59
C GLY A 275 19.03 12.17 3.16
N LYS A 276 18.38 12.64 4.24
CA LYS A 276 18.72 13.91 4.90
C LYS A 276 20.16 13.95 5.40
N LEU A 277 20.63 12.86 6.02
CA LEU A 277 22.01 12.78 6.51
C LEU A 277 23.01 12.83 5.36
N LEU A 278 22.76 12.11 4.27
CA LEU A 278 23.63 12.15 3.10
C LEU A 278 23.65 13.53 2.43
N HIS A 279 22.51 14.21 2.36
CA HIS A 279 22.42 15.59 1.88
C HIS A 279 23.29 16.53 2.72
N ASP A 280 23.15 16.48 4.05
CA ASP A 280 23.92 17.35 4.96
C ASP A 280 25.43 17.06 4.90
N ILE A 281 25.84 15.79 4.78
CA ILE A 281 27.25 15.42 4.65
C ILE A 281 27.83 15.98 3.34
N LEU A 282 27.15 15.76 2.21
CA LEU A 282 27.62 16.25 0.92
C LEU A 282 27.65 17.78 0.89
N ARG A 283 26.64 18.44 1.46
CA ARG A 283 26.60 19.89 1.62
C ARG A 283 27.83 20.39 2.38
N ARG A 284 28.08 19.90 3.60
CA ARG A 284 29.22 20.34 4.43
C ARG A 284 30.56 20.10 3.74
N PHE A 285 30.70 18.99 3.02
CA PHE A 285 31.91 18.68 2.26
C PHE A 285 32.12 19.65 1.09
N PHE A 286 31.12 19.82 0.21
CA PHE A 286 31.27 20.68 -0.95
C PHE A 286 31.24 22.18 -0.61
N GLU A 287 30.67 22.59 0.53
CA GLU A 287 30.78 23.96 1.04
C GLU A 287 32.25 24.34 1.35
N GLN A 288 33.05 23.39 1.84
CA GLN A 288 34.48 23.61 2.11
C GLN A 288 35.30 23.73 0.81
N HIS A 289 34.82 23.15 -0.28
CA HIS A 289 35.42 23.17 -1.61
C HIS A 289 34.58 23.96 -2.63
N ARG A 290 33.90 25.03 -2.18
CA ARG A 290 33.03 25.83 -3.03
C ARG A 290 33.83 26.46 -4.17
N ARG A 291 33.41 26.22 -5.41
CA ARG A 291 34.08 26.64 -6.66
C ARG A 291 35.56 26.22 -6.74
N GLU A 292 35.93 25.14 -6.04
CA GLU A 292 37.27 24.55 -6.10
C GLU A 292 37.24 23.24 -6.91
N ALA A 293 38.19 23.07 -7.82
CA ALA A 293 38.37 21.79 -8.52
C ALA A 293 39.01 20.78 -7.55
N LEU A 294 38.41 19.60 -7.44
CA LEU A 294 38.87 18.54 -6.55
C LEU A 294 39.95 17.66 -7.21
N SER A 295 39.98 17.58 -8.54
CA SER A 295 40.95 16.75 -9.27
C SER A 295 42.43 17.02 -8.97
N PRO A 296 42.88 18.28 -8.72
CA PRO A 296 44.28 18.56 -8.39
C PRO A 296 44.65 18.23 -6.94
N LEU A 297 43.67 18.02 -6.06
CA LEU A 297 43.89 17.76 -4.64
C LEU A 297 44.23 16.28 -4.39
N ASP A 298 44.84 15.99 -3.23
CA ASP A 298 45.13 14.62 -2.83
C ASP A 298 43.84 13.85 -2.55
N ARG A 299 43.59 12.81 -3.37
CA ARG A 299 42.42 11.93 -3.27
C ARG A 299 42.27 11.28 -1.89
N ASN A 300 43.38 10.90 -1.26
CA ASN A 300 43.33 10.28 0.06
C ASN A 300 42.93 11.30 1.14
N ARG A 301 43.43 12.53 1.02
CA ARG A 301 43.05 13.63 1.92
C ARG A 301 41.56 13.95 1.80
N LEU A 302 41.04 14.13 0.59
CA LEU A 302 39.61 14.37 0.35
C LEU A 302 38.73 13.24 0.91
N ARG A 303 39.18 11.98 0.77
CA ARG A 303 38.48 10.82 1.33
C ARG A 303 38.40 10.88 2.84
N VAL A 304 39.53 11.14 3.52
CA VAL A 304 39.56 11.24 4.98
C VAL A 304 38.66 12.38 5.47
N GLU A 305 38.75 13.54 4.83
CA GLU A 305 37.91 14.71 5.13
C GLU A 305 36.41 14.42 5.01
N LEU A 306 35.98 13.79 3.91
CA LEU A 306 34.59 13.40 3.71
C LEU A 306 34.09 12.43 4.80
N LEU A 307 34.92 11.45 5.18
CA LEU A 307 34.57 10.47 6.21
C LEU A 307 34.51 11.10 7.61
N GLU A 308 35.40 12.04 7.92
CA GLU A 308 35.36 12.80 9.18
C GLU A 308 34.11 13.67 9.28
N ILE A 309 33.68 14.31 8.19
CA ILE A 309 32.42 15.05 8.13
C ILE A 309 31.23 14.09 8.32
N ALA A 310 31.27 12.94 7.65
CA ALA A 310 30.24 11.92 7.80
C ALA A 310 30.09 11.46 9.26
N ASP A 311 31.20 11.18 9.94
CA ASP A 311 31.18 10.78 11.35
C ASP A 311 30.61 11.87 12.26
N LYS A 312 30.96 13.15 12.04
CA LYS A 312 30.39 14.28 12.80
C LYS A 312 28.87 14.35 12.63
N VAL A 313 28.36 14.25 11.39
CA VAL A 313 26.92 14.31 11.12
C VAL A 313 26.18 13.11 11.72
N PHE A 314 26.74 11.90 11.62
CA PHE A 314 26.15 10.71 12.24
C PHE A 314 26.12 10.82 13.77
N ASP A 315 27.19 11.33 14.40
CA ASP A 315 27.25 11.52 15.84
C ASP A 315 26.27 12.60 16.32
N GLU A 316 26.11 13.69 15.56
CA GLU A 316 25.10 14.72 15.82
C GLU A 316 23.67 14.14 15.77
N HIS A 317 23.37 13.31 14.76
CA HIS A 317 22.08 12.66 14.63
C HIS A 317 21.81 11.67 15.78
N GLU A 318 22.80 10.84 16.12
CA GLU A 318 22.71 9.84 17.20
C GLU A 318 22.44 10.48 18.58
N ARG A 319 22.90 11.71 18.81
CA ARG A 319 22.60 12.47 20.04
C ARG A 319 21.13 12.90 20.13
N VAL A 320 20.51 13.20 19.00
CA VAL A 320 19.11 13.65 18.93
C VAL A 320 18.16 12.45 18.88
N VAL A 321 18.53 11.42 18.11
CA VAL A 321 17.74 10.20 17.90
C VAL A 321 18.62 8.98 18.13
N PRO A 322 18.71 8.47 19.37
CA PRO A 322 19.48 7.28 19.67
C PRO A 322 18.94 6.04 18.94
N PRO A 323 19.80 5.22 18.32
CA PRO A 323 19.35 4.03 17.60
C PRO A 323 18.82 2.97 18.57
N LEU A 324 17.74 2.29 18.20
CA LEU A 324 17.22 1.14 18.95
C LEU A 324 18.24 -0.01 19.01
N ASN A 325 19.01 -0.21 17.94
CA ASN A 325 20.07 -1.20 17.87
C ASN A 325 21.40 -0.58 17.42
N ARG A 326 22.35 -0.49 18.35
CA ARG A 326 23.69 0.10 18.11
C ARG A 326 24.53 -0.67 17.08
N GLN A 327 24.36 -1.99 16.97
CA GLN A 327 25.12 -2.79 16.00
C GLN A 327 24.63 -2.53 14.57
N ILE A 328 23.29 -2.51 14.39
CA ILE A 328 22.69 -2.16 13.10
C ILE A 328 23.10 -0.76 12.69
N TRP A 329 23.04 0.21 13.61
CA TRP A 329 23.46 1.58 13.36
C TRP A 329 24.91 1.70 12.87
N LYS A 330 25.85 0.97 13.47
CA LYS A 330 27.26 0.94 13.03
C LYS A 330 27.40 0.42 11.61
N ILE A 331 26.72 -0.68 11.28
CA ILE A 331 26.72 -1.24 9.92
C ILE A 331 26.16 -0.22 8.94
N ASP A 332 25.06 0.41 9.32
CA ASP A 332 24.39 1.45 8.55
C ASP A 332 25.34 2.62 8.25
N ARG A 333 26.04 3.18 9.25
CA ARG A 333 27.05 4.24 9.06
C ARG A 333 28.08 3.85 8.02
N GLU A 334 28.66 2.66 8.14
CA GLU A 334 29.70 2.18 7.22
C GLU A 334 29.17 1.97 5.79
N ILE A 335 27.94 1.47 5.61
CA ILE A 335 27.30 1.37 4.28
C ILE A 335 27.19 2.75 3.61
N ARG A 336 26.79 3.79 4.37
CA ARG A 336 26.67 5.16 3.82
C ARG A 336 28.02 5.79 3.54
N LYS A 337 29.06 5.51 4.34
CA LYS A 337 30.43 5.94 4.06
C LYS A 337 30.94 5.39 2.73
N ILE A 338 30.75 4.08 2.48
CA ILE A 338 31.10 3.47 1.20
C ILE A 338 30.37 4.16 0.04
N LEU A 339 29.09 4.50 0.23
CA LEU A 339 28.30 5.23 -0.77
C LEU A 339 28.88 6.62 -1.06
N LEU A 340 29.28 7.36 -0.02
CA LEU A 340 29.90 8.68 -0.12
C LEU A 340 31.24 8.63 -0.84
N GLU A 341 32.08 7.64 -0.54
CA GLU A 341 33.34 7.42 -1.26
C GLU A 341 33.11 7.16 -2.75
N GLN A 342 32.10 6.37 -3.12
CA GLN A 342 31.74 6.16 -4.52
C GLN A 342 31.27 7.45 -5.20
N ILE A 343 30.58 8.33 -4.48
CA ILE A 343 30.18 9.66 -5.00
C ILE A 343 31.42 10.51 -5.26
N LEU A 344 32.36 10.55 -4.31
CA LEU A 344 33.61 11.31 -4.44
C LEU A 344 34.44 10.81 -5.63
N MET A 345 34.61 9.50 -5.78
CA MET A 345 35.31 8.91 -6.92
C MET A 345 34.67 9.29 -8.25
N TYR A 346 33.34 9.31 -8.31
CA TYR A 346 32.62 9.71 -9.52
C TYR A 346 32.76 11.21 -9.83
N GLU A 347 32.76 12.08 -8.81
CA GLU A 347 33.00 13.51 -8.99
C GLU A 347 34.39 13.78 -9.57
N LEU A 348 35.42 13.12 -9.03
CA LEU A 348 36.79 13.20 -9.53
C LEU A 348 36.91 12.72 -10.98
N ASP A 349 36.29 11.59 -11.31
CA ASP A 349 36.29 11.04 -12.68
C ASP A 349 35.62 11.97 -13.70
N ILE A 350 34.56 12.70 -13.30
CA ILE A 350 33.94 13.71 -14.16
C ILE A 350 34.86 14.89 -14.38
N GLN A 351 35.50 15.40 -13.32
CA GLN A 351 36.40 16.54 -13.41
C GLN A 351 37.64 16.21 -14.26
N ASP A 352 38.20 15.01 -14.11
CA ASP A 352 39.33 14.54 -14.93
C ASP A 352 38.98 14.44 -16.42
N LYS A 353 37.71 14.17 -16.76
CA LYS A 353 37.21 14.04 -18.14
C LYS A 353 36.75 15.37 -18.76
N SER A 354 36.52 16.40 -17.96
CA SER A 354 35.99 17.67 -18.47
C SER A 354 37.05 18.38 -19.32
N SER A 355 36.78 18.51 -20.62
CA SER A 355 37.73 18.97 -21.64
C SER A 355 37.69 20.49 -21.83
N GLY A 356 37.77 21.27 -20.75
CA GLY A 356 38.03 22.72 -20.83
C GLY A 356 36.90 23.69 -20.43
N LYS A 357 35.70 23.21 -20.09
CA LYS A 357 34.68 24.04 -19.40
C LYS A 357 34.44 23.47 -18.01
N SER A 358 35.18 23.98 -17.03
CA SER A 358 35.06 23.52 -15.65
C SER A 358 33.71 23.97 -15.08
N VAL A 359 32.85 23.01 -14.74
CA VAL A 359 31.57 23.25 -14.07
C VAL A 359 31.74 22.79 -12.63
N LEU A 360 31.74 23.75 -11.70
CA LEU A 360 32.12 23.53 -10.31
C LEU A 360 30.94 23.75 -9.36
N PRO A 361 30.85 22.97 -8.26
CA PRO A 361 29.86 23.18 -7.21
C PRO A 361 29.94 24.60 -6.63
N ALA A 362 28.85 25.36 -6.72
CA ALA A 362 28.87 26.79 -6.35
C ALA A 362 27.86 27.15 -5.26
N PHE A 363 26.69 26.54 -5.22
CA PHE A 363 25.66 26.80 -4.22
C PHE A 363 25.04 25.50 -3.70
N PHE A 364 24.65 25.49 -2.41
CA PHE A 364 24.13 24.29 -1.75
C PHE A 364 22.93 24.62 -0.86
N GLU A 365 21.88 23.81 -0.89
CA GLU A 365 20.67 24.02 -0.08
C GLU A 365 20.05 25.42 -0.27
N VAL A 366 20.06 25.95 -1.50
CA VAL A 366 19.54 27.29 -1.81
C VAL A 366 18.03 27.30 -1.64
N ALA A 367 17.53 28.06 -0.68
CA ALA A 367 16.12 28.15 -0.36
C ALA A 367 15.46 29.37 -1.02
N PHE A 368 14.19 29.21 -1.43
CA PHE A 368 13.34 30.31 -1.90
C PHE A 368 11.92 30.21 -1.30
N GLY A 369 11.21 31.34 -1.20
CA GLY A 369 9.83 31.39 -0.70
C GLY A 369 9.65 31.16 0.80
N GLY A 370 10.62 31.60 1.61
CA GLY A 370 10.52 31.57 3.07
C GLY A 370 10.57 30.16 3.68
N THR A 371 11.15 29.19 2.96
CA THR A 371 11.33 27.81 3.45
C THR A 371 12.06 27.83 4.80
N ARG A 372 11.47 27.21 5.83
CA ARG A 372 12.09 27.07 7.15
C ARG A 372 13.07 25.89 7.13
N SER A 373 14.32 26.16 6.78
CA SER A 373 15.42 25.19 6.83
C SER A 373 16.54 25.72 7.73
N ALA A 374 17.18 24.83 8.48
CA ALA A 374 18.27 25.16 9.40
C ALA A 374 19.58 25.43 8.66
N ALA A 375 19.76 24.83 7.48
CA ALA A 375 20.87 25.07 6.57
C ALA A 375 20.35 25.79 5.33
N LYS A 376 20.87 26.97 5.06
CA LYS A 376 20.54 27.79 3.88
C LYS A 376 21.82 28.37 3.31
N ASP A 377 21.97 28.32 2.00
CA ASP A 377 23.01 29.10 1.32
C ASP A 377 22.80 30.61 1.57
N PRO A 378 23.86 31.42 1.68
CA PRO A 378 23.74 32.87 1.66
C PRO A 378 22.99 33.45 0.44
N ALA A 379 22.97 32.74 -0.69
CA ALA A 379 22.20 33.11 -1.88
C ALA A 379 20.68 32.84 -1.76
N SER A 380 20.22 32.31 -0.62
CA SER A 380 18.78 32.04 -0.39
C SER A 380 17.97 33.31 -0.28
N THR A 381 16.71 33.26 -0.71
CA THR A 381 15.77 34.38 -0.68
C THR A 381 14.47 34.00 0.04
N ASP A 382 13.85 34.95 0.73
CA ASP A 382 12.52 34.73 1.30
C ASP A 382 11.40 34.96 0.27
N SER A 383 11.71 35.56 -0.89
CA SER A 383 10.76 35.76 -1.98
C SER A 383 10.36 34.43 -2.62
N PRO A 384 9.05 34.14 -2.77
CA PRO A 384 8.58 32.94 -3.46
C PRO A 384 8.76 33.07 -4.98
N LEU A 385 8.82 31.93 -5.67
CA LEU A 385 8.64 31.90 -7.12
C LEU A 385 7.19 32.23 -7.44
N GLU A 386 7.00 33.32 -8.16
CA GLU A 386 5.69 33.76 -8.63
C GLU A 386 5.52 33.39 -10.10
N LEU A 387 4.53 32.55 -10.38
CA LEU A 387 4.09 32.26 -11.74
C LEU A 387 2.74 32.95 -11.95
N THR A 388 2.58 33.67 -13.05
CA THR A 388 1.33 34.36 -13.37
C THR A 388 0.62 33.74 -14.56
N ARG A 389 -0.72 33.80 -14.56
CA ARG A 389 -1.56 33.49 -15.72
C ARG A 389 -2.59 34.59 -15.93
N LYS A 390 -2.94 34.82 -17.20
CA LYS A 390 -4.07 35.69 -17.56
C LYS A 390 -5.36 34.89 -17.50
N THR A 391 -6.34 35.41 -16.78
CA THR A 391 -7.70 34.87 -16.72
C THR A 391 -8.69 35.92 -17.21
N PHE A 392 -9.95 35.53 -17.42
CA PHE A 392 -11.01 36.46 -17.82
C PHE A 392 -11.29 37.54 -16.75
N VAL A 393 -10.94 37.27 -15.49
CA VAL A 393 -11.21 38.14 -14.33
C VAL A 393 -9.99 38.97 -13.92
N GLY A 394 -8.86 38.81 -14.63
CA GLY A 394 -7.61 39.51 -14.35
C GLY A 394 -6.39 38.59 -14.34
N GLU A 395 -5.29 39.08 -13.81
CA GLU A 395 -4.06 38.30 -13.63
C GLU A 395 -4.10 37.55 -12.29
N GLU A 396 -3.74 36.28 -12.34
CA GLU A 396 -3.64 35.43 -11.16
C GLU A 396 -2.21 34.96 -10.96
N THR A 397 -1.77 34.94 -9.69
CA THR A 397 -0.42 34.54 -9.29
C THR A 397 -0.46 33.33 -8.36
N ILE A 398 0.40 32.33 -8.63
CA ILE A 398 0.71 31.24 -7.71
C ILE A 398 2.10 31.46 -7.11
N LYS A 399 2.21 31.27 -5.80
CA LYS A 399 3.47 31.36 -5.04
C LYS A 399 4.00 29.97 -4.75
N ILE A 400 5.28 29.73 -5.03
CA ILE A 400 5.94 28.44 -4.83
C ILE A 400 7.22 28.62 -4.01
N SER A 401 7.47 27.70 -3.09
CA SER A 401 8.70 27.58 -2.31
C SER A 401 9.39 26.24 -2.54
N GLY A 402 10.69 26.24 -2.26
CA GLY A 402 11.53 25.07 -2.40
C GLY A 402 12.91 25.28 -1.78
N GLN A 403 13.70 24.22 -1.88
CA GLN A 403 15.11 24.18 -1.50
C GLN A 403 15.83 23.35 -2.57
N ILE A 404 16.89 23.91 -3.13
CA ILE A 404 17.66 23.34 -4.24
C ILE A 404 18.96 22.79 -3.65
N ASP A 405 19.16 21.47 -3.72
CA ASP A 405 20.25 20.80 -3.01
C ASP A 405 21.64 21.26 -3.48
N ARG A 406 21.87 21.33 -4.79
CA ARG A 406 23.17 21.75 -5.37
C ARG A 406 22.99 22.49 -6.69
N VAL A 407 23.76 23.55 -6.90
CA VAL A 407 23.88 24.27 -8.17
C VAL A 407 25.35 24.41 -8.53
N ASP A 408 25.71 23.95 -9.72
CA ASP A 408 27.06 24.04 -10.25
C ASP A 408 27.11 25.17 -11.29
N LEU A 409 28.23 25.89 -11.32
CA LEU A 409 28.48 26.99 -12.25
C LEU A 409 29.70 26.73 -13.13
N ALA A 410 29.58 27.08 -14.39
CA ALA A 410 30.68 27.21 -15.32
C ALA A 410 31.41 28.55 -15.16
N GLU A 411 32.57 28.71 -15.81
CA GLU A 411 33.32 29.96 -15.83
C GLU A 411 32.56 31.13 -16.48
N ASP A 412 31.66 30.84 -17.42
CA ASP A 412 30.79 31.83 -18.08
C ASP A 412 29.44 32.02 -17.37
N ASP A 413 29.37 31.62 -16.10
CA ASP A 413 28.19 31.71 -15.23
C ASP A 413 26.98 30.86 -15.68
N THR A 414 27.15 29.98 -16.68
CA THR A 414 26.13 28.98 -17.05
C THR A 414 25.93 27.99 -15.90
N PHE A 415 24.68 27.73 -15.50
CA PHE A 415 24.40 26.88 -14.33
C PHE A 415 23.72 25.55 -14.67
N VAL A 416 23.95 24.58 -13.78
CA VAL A 416 23.26 23.28 -13.74
C VAL A 416 22.77 22.99 -12.33
N ALA A 417 21.50 22.63 -12.19
CA ALA A 417 20.91 22.30 -10.89
C ALA A 417 20.81 20.79 -10.66
N TYR A 418 21.09 20.34 -9.44
CA TYR A 418 20.98 18.95 -9.04
C TYR A 418 20.15 18.78 -7.77
N ASP A 419 19.28 17.75 -7.77
CA ASP A 419 18.57 17.24 -6.59
C ASP A 419 19.08 15.84 -6.28
N TYR A 420 19.52 15.60 -5.05
CA TYR A 420 20.12 14.34 -4.64
C TYR A 420 19.05 13.28 -4.35
N LYS A 421 19.11 12.14 -5.05
CA LYS A 421 18.21 11.00 -4.84
C LYS A 421 18.99 9.74 -4.52
N LEU A 422 18.47 8.94 -3.59
CA LEU A 422 19.13 7.70 -3.16
C LEU A 422 19.26 6.66 -4.30
N SER A 423 18.19 6.40 -5.06
CA SER A 423 18.16 5.24 -5.98
C SER A 423 17.50 5.50 -7.35
N VAL A 424 16.54 6.42 -7.44
CA VAL A 424 15.77 6.65 -8.67
C VAL A 424 15.53 8.16 -8.82
N GLY A 425 15.83 8.69 -10.00
CA GLY A 425 15.42 10.02 -10.44
C GLY A 425 14.22 9.93 -11.39
N ALA A 426 13.74 11.09 -11.87
CA ALA A 426 12.58 11.16 -12.73
C ALA A 426 12.94 11.17 -14.22
N THR A 427 12.10 10.54 -15.04
CA THR A 427 12.18 10.59 -16.50
C THR A 427 11.52 11.85 -17.06
N GLN A 428 11.70 12.15 -18.35
CA GLN A 428 11.00 13.26 -19.00
C GLN A 428 9.47 13.09 -18.97
N ASP A 429 8.96 11.86 -19.05
CA ASP A 429 7.53 11.57 -18.94
C ASP A 429 7.00 11.86 -17.52
N ASP A 430 7.77 11.53 -16.48
CA ASP A 430 7.42 11.86 -15.10
C ASP A 430 7.32 13.38 -14.89
N ILE A 431 8.18 14.13 -15.55
CA ILE A 431 8.16 15.59 -15.49
C ILE A 431 6.95 16.15 -16.25
N ARG A 432 6.75 15.72 -17.50
CA ARG A 432 5.66 16.19 -18.37
C ARG A 432 4.27 15.88 -17.80
N SER A 433 4.13 14.70 -17.18
CA SER A 433 2.88 14.29 -16.51
C SER A 433 2.64 14.97 -15.15
N GLY A 434 3.60 15.76 -14.66
CA GLY A 434 3.51 16.44 -13.37
C GLY A 434 3.78 15.56 -12.15
N ARG A 435 4.29 14.32 -12.34
CA ARG A 435 4.71 13.45 -11.23
C ARG A 435 5.97 13.94 -10.55
N SER A 436 6.88 14.59 -11.28
CA SER A 436 8.08 15.20 -10.71
C SER A 436 8.28 16.63 -11.17
N LEU A 437 7.95 17.58 -10.32
CA LEU A 437 7.96 19.00 -10.63
C LEU A 437 9.12 19.78 -9.99
N GLN A 438 9.91 19.14 -9.13
CA GLN A 438 10.99 19.79 -8.40
C GLN A 438 11.99 20.48 -9.34
N ILE A 439 12.63 19.73 -10.25
CA ILE A 439 13.65 20.27 -11.16
C ILE A 439 13.10 21.41 -12.04
N PRO A 440 11.96 21.28 -12.77
CA PRO A 440 11.40 22.40 -13.52
C PRO A 440 11.17 23.66 -12.68
N ILE A 441 10.60 23.51 -11.48
CA ILE A 441 10.35 24.63 -10.57
C ILE A 441 11.66 25.27 -10.10
N TYR A 442 12.66 24.46 -9.79
CA TYR A 442 13.96 24.94 -9.33
C TYR A 442 14.69 25.72 -10.43
N LEU A 443 14.60 25.26 -11.68
CA LEU A 443 15.18 25.98 -12.81
C LEU A 443 14.51 27.35 -13.01
N GLU A 444 13.18 27.43 -12.92
CA GLU A 444 12.45 28.71 -12.99
C GLU A 444 12.82 29.64 -11.81
N ALA A 445 12.97 29.09 -10.60
CA ALA A 445 13.40 29.86 -9.43
C ALA A 445 14.84 30.39 -9.58
N LEU A 446 15.76 29.58 -10.09
CA LEU A 446 17.15 30.00 -10.33
C LEU A 446 17.20 31.10 -11.41
N GLU A 447 16.54 30.89 -12.55
CA GLU A 447 16.56 31.82 -13.69
C GLU A 447 15.90 33.17 -13.35
N ARG A 448 14.87 33.20 -12.51
CA ARG A 448 14.10 34.43 -12.21
C ARG A 448 14.50 35.14 -10.92
N LEU A 449 14.92 34.42 -9.88
CA LEU A 449 15.10 34.99 -8.55
C LEU A 449 16.56 35.02 -8.07
N ILE A 450 17.32 33.96 -8.33
CA ILE A 450 18.63 33.75 -7.68
C ILE A 450 19.78 34.14 -8.61
N LEU A 451 19.71 33.72 -9.87
CA LEU A 451 20.74 33.93 -10.90
C LEU A 451 20.14 34.58 -12.16
N PRO A 452 19.53 35.78 -12.04
CA PRO A 452 18.91 36.44 -13.18
C PRO A 452 19.95 36.82 -14.24
N GLY A 453 19.71 36.40 -15.49
CA GLY A 453 20.60 36.66 -16.63
C GLY A 453 21.63 35.57 -16.92
N ASN A 454 21.81 34.61 -16.02
CA ASN A 454 22.69 33.46 -16.25
C ASN A 454 22.05 32.46 -17.22
N ALA A 455 22.87 31.84 -18.08
CA ALA A 455 22.39 30.80 -18.98
C ALA A 455 22.09 29.49 -18.23
N VAL A 456 21.03 28.80 -18.64
CA VAL A 456 20.63 27.51 -18.07
C VAL A 456 21.11 26.37 -18.97
N ALA A 457 22.01 25.53 -18.48
CA ALA A 457 22.41 24.30 -19.18
C ALA A 457 21.44 23.14 -18.91
N GLY A 458 20.89 23.06 -17.70
CA GLY A 458 19.88 22.07 -17.36
C GLY A 458 19.71 21.85 -15.87
N GLY A 459 18.98 20.81 -15.52
CA GLY A 459 18.94 20.29 -14.16
C GLY A 459 18.50 18.84 -14.11
N GLY A 460 18.91 18.10 -13.08
CA GLY A 460 18.55 16.70 -12.95
C GLY A 460 18.77 16.10 -11.59
N TYR A 461 18.58 14.80 -11.52
CA TYR A 461 18.70 14.04 -10.28
C TYR A 461 20.09 13.43 -10.18
N TYR A 462 20.75 13.69 -9.06
CA TYR A 462 22.03 13.07 -8.73
C TYR A 462 21.76 11.78 -7.94
N ILE A 463 21.85 10.65 -8.62
CA ILE A 463 21.57 9.33 -8.06
C ILE A 463 22.79 8.84 -7.26
N MET A 464 22.60 8.62 -5.96
CA MET A 464 23.67 8.21 -5.06
C MET A 464 24.01 6.73 -5.17
N ARG A 465 23.04 5.85 -5.38
CA ARG A 465 23.27 4.40 -5.49
C ARG A 465 23.46 3.97 -6.94
N GLY A 466 24.60 3.34 -7.24
CA GLY A 466 24.90 2.79 -8.56
C GLY A 466 26.27 3.22 -9.09
N ALA A 467 26.85 2.40 -9.96
CA ALA A 467 28.23 2.61 -10.44
C ALA A 467 28.33 3.53 -11.67
N GLN A 468 27.26 3.72 -12.45
CA GLN A 468 27.31 4.47 -13.71
C GLN A 468 26.08 5.37 -13.90
N GLY A 469 26.30 6.55 -14.51
CA GLY A 469 25.23 7.43 -14.96
C GLY A 469 24.47 8.16 -13.86
N ARG A 470 25.16 8.61 -12.81
CA ARG A 470 24.53 9.24 -11.63
C ARG A 470 23.81 10.56 -11.92
N ARG A 471 24.16 11.26 -13.01
CA ARG A 471 23.54 12.53 -13.44
C ARG A 471 22.70 12.40 -14.71
N ASN A 472 22.38 11.17 -15.14
CA ASN A 472 21.80 10.94 -16.46
C ASN A 472 20.29 11.22 -16.55
N GLN A 473 19.60 11.48 -15.43
CA GLN A 473 18.16 11.65 -15.38
C GLN A 473 17.82 13.10 -15.05
N GLY A 474 17.02 13.75 -15.91
CA GLY A 474 16.69 15.16 -15.75
C GLY A 474 16.26 15.82 -17.05
N LEU A 475 16.41 17.14 -17.09
CA LEU A 475 16.19 18.00 -18.25
C LEU A 475 17.50 18.70 -18.59
N TYR A 476 18.05 18.45 -19.77
CA TYR A 476 19.29 19.07 -20.24
C TYR A 476 19.08 19.69 -21.62
N ARG A 477 19.67 20.86 -21.87
CA ARG A 477 19.60 21.52 -23.18
C ARG A 477 20.65 20.94 -24.12
N ALA A 478 20.24 20.60 -25.34
CA ALA A 478 21.14 20.08 -26.38
C ALA A 478 22.24 21.09 -26.74
N SER A 479 21.90 22.38 -26.76
CA SER A 479 22.82 23.49 -27.05
C SER A 479 23.91 23.68 -25.98
N GLN A 480 23.74 23.10 -24.79
CA GLN A 480 24.60 23.28 -23.63
C GLN A 480 25.21 21.96 -23.14
N LEU A 481 25.27 20.94 -24.02
CA LEU A 481 25.83 19.62 -23.69
C LEU A 481 27.31 19.67 -23.30
N ASP A 482 28.08 20.63 -23.82
CA ASP A 482 29.52 20.72 -23.55
C ASP A 482 29.83 21.02 -22.07
N TYR A 483 28.87 21.59 -21.33
CA TYR A 483 28.95 21.84 -19.88
C TYR A 483 28.57 20.60 -19.05
N LEU A 484 28.10 19.56 -19.72
CA LEU A 484 27.47 18.40 -19.12
C LEU A 484 28.22 17.14 -19.57
N THR A 485 29.10 16.59 -18.73
CA THR A 485 29.77 15.30 -18.97
C THR A 485 28.77 14.13 -18.84
N LEU A 486 27.76 14.09 -19.72
CA LEU A 486 26.64 13.16 -19.71
C LEU A 486 26.78 12.10 -20.80
N LYS A 487 26.30 10.89 -20.50
CA LYS A 487 26.21 9.79 -21.47
C LYS A 487 24.80 9.56 -22.01
N ALA A 488 23.78 10.22 -21.44
CA ALA A 488 22.38 9.90 -21.71
C ALA A 488 21.75 10.79 -22.78
N LYS A 489 21.31 10.18 -23.89
CA LYS A 489 20.60 10.85 -24.98
C LYS A 489 19.14 11.20 -24.64
N ASN A 490 18.48 10.40 -23.79
CA ASN A 490 17.03 10.49 -23.54
C ASN A 490 16.62 11.61 -22.58
N SER A 491 17.57 12.31 -21.95
CA SER A 491 17.31 13.42 -21.02
C SER A 491 17.64 14.78 -21.64
N VAL A 492 18.12 14.77 -22.89
CA VAL A 492 18.56 15.95 -23.64
C VAL A 492 17.43 16.40 -24.54
N LEU A 493 17.16 17.71 -24.54
CA LEU A 493 16.06 18.34 -25.28
C LEU A 493 16.61 19.37 -26.25
N SER A 494 15.98 19.49 -27.42
CA SER A 494 16.19 20.66 -28.29
C SER A 494 15.74 21.93 -27.55
N ASP A 495 16.20 23.11 -27.96
CA ASP A 495 15.79 24.36 -27.32
C ASP A 495 14.27 24.62 -27.48
N GLU A 496 13.67 24.14 -28.57
CA GLU A 496 12.23 24.19 -28.81
C GLU A 496 11.48 23.25 -27.86
N ASP A 497 11.90 21.99 -27.75
CA ASP A 497 11.29 21.02 -26.82
C ASP A 497 11.46 21.43 -25.36
N TRP A 498 12.60 22.04 -25.01
CA TRP A 498 12.86 22.62 -23.70
C TRP A 498 11.80 23.67 -23.37
N ALA A 499 11.62 24.65 -24.27
CA ALA A 499 10.64 25.71 -24.06
C ALA A 499 9.23 25.12 -23.94
N LYS A 500 8.85 24.21 -24.85
CA LYS A 500 7.54 23.56 -24.84
C LYS A 500 7.27 22.80 -23.54
N LEU A 501 8.23 21.99 -23.08
CA LEU A 501 8.10 21.22 -21.84
C LEU A 501 7.91 22.13 -20.62
N ARG A 502 8.65 23.24 -20.53
CA ARG A 502 8.45 24.20 -19.43
C ARG A 502 7.05 24.81 -19.44
N HIS A 503 6.53 25.18 -20.62
CA HIS A 503 5.16 25.70 -20.75
C HIS A 503 4.11 24.66 -20.33
N GLU A 504 4.26 23.40 -20.76
CA GLU A 504 3.37 22.30 -20.39
C GLU A 504 3.38 22.04 -18.87
N VAL A 505 4.57 22.09 -18.25
CA VAL A 505 4.73 21.93 -16.80
C VAL A 505 4.04 23.07 -16.04
N ILE A 506 4.23 24.32 -16.46
CA ILE A 506 3.55 25.46 -15.84
C ILE A 506 2.04 25.35 -15.99
N ALA A 507 1.54 24.97 -17.18
CA ALA A 507 0.12 24.73 -17.39
C ALA A 507 -0.44 23.63 -16.48
N ARG A 508 0.34 22.55 -16.25
CA ARG A 508 -0.03 21.47 -15.33
C ARG A 508 -0.10 21.93 -13.87
N ILE A 509 0.81 22.80 -13.44
CA ILE A 509 0.77 23.38 -12.09
C ILE A 509 -0.54 24.17 -11.89
N TRP A 510 -0.98 24.91 -12.91
CA TRP A 510 -2.25 25.62 -12.87
C TRP A 510 -3.46 24.68 -12.84
N ASP A 511 -3.46 23.62 -13.65
CA ASP A 511 -4.49 22.56 -13.61
C ASP A 511 -4.60 21.93 -12.21
N PHE A 512 -3.47 21.68 -11.55
CA PHE A 512 -3.46 21.18 -10.18
C PHE A 512 -4.13 22.15 -9.20
N LEU A 513 -3.83 23.45 -9.32
CA LEU A 513 -4.44 24.47 -8.46
C LEU A 513 -5.96 24.56 -8.67
N ASP A 514 -6.41 24.51 -9.91
CA ASP A 514 -7.83 24.55 -10.25
C ASP A 514 -8.57 23.33 -9.68
N GLN A 515 -7.97 22.14 -9.78
CA GLN A 515 -8.51 20.92 -9.16
C GLN A 515 -8.56 21.03 -7.63
N MET A 516 -7.49 21.52 -6.98
CA MET A 516 -7.47 21.72 -5.52
C MET A 516 -8.58 22.64 -5.04
N ARG A 517 -8.80 23.76 -5.75
CA ARG A 517 -9.84 24.75 -5.42
C ARG A 517 -11.24 24.29 -5.75
N ALA A 518 -11.39 23.45 -6.77
CA ALA A 518 -12.65 22.78 -7.10
C ALA A 518 -12.97 21.60 -6.15
N GLY A 519 -12.10 21.31 -5.16
CA GLY A 519 -12.31 20.19 -4.23
C GLY A 519 -12.12 18.82 -4.86
N ARG A 520 -11.40 18.73 -5.98
CA ARG A 520 -11.16 17.50 -6.73
C ARG A 520 -9.86 16.83 -6.27
N PHE A 521 -9.97 15.93 -5.30
CA PHE A 521 -8.87 15.13 -4.76
C PHE A 521 -9.03 13.65 -5.09
N PHE A 522 -9.30 13.34 -6.35
CA PHE A 522 -9.69 12.01 -6.77
C PHE A 522 -8.67 10.93 -6.39
N VAL A 523 -9.18 9.75 -6.01
CA VAL A 523 -8.37 8.54 -5.79
C VAL A 523 -7.95 7.97 -7.14
N ASN A 524 -6.98 8.65 -7.76
CA ASN A 524 -6.48 8.34 -9.10
C ASN A 524 -4.94 8.42 -9.13
N PRO A 525 -4.24 7.38 -8.65
CA PRO A 525 -2.78 7.33 -8.71
C PRO A 525 -2.29 7.28 -10.17
N SER A 526 -1.32 8.13 -10.50
CA SER A 526 -0.80 8.30 -11.87
C SER A 526 -0.20 7.00 -12.43
N GLN A 527 0.63 6.29 -11.65
CA GLN A 527 1.26 5.01 -12.04
C GLN A 527 0.67 3.79 -11.30
N ARG A 528 -0.61 3.85 -10.91
CA ARG A 528 -1.34 2.72 -10.31
C ARG A 528 -0.57 2.09 -9.12
N LYS A 529 -0.14 0.82 -9.26
CA LYS A 529 0.52 0.05 -8.20
C LYS A 529 1.88 0.63 -7.81
N GLU A 530 2.60 1.27 -8.73
CA GLU A 530 3.91 1.85 -8.43
C GLU A 530 3.78 3.02 -7.47
N THR A 531 2.85 3.94 -7.75
CA THR A 531 2.51 5.04 -6.84
C THR A 531 1.98 4.56 -5.49
N CYS A 532 1.21 3.46 -5.48
CA CYS A 532 0.59 2.95 -4.25
C CYS A 532 1.50 2.08 -3.38
N ARG A 533 2.63 1.57 -3.90
CA ARG A 533 3.50 0.61 -3.20
C ARG A 533 4.01 1.10 -1.84
N PHE A 534 4.33 2.39 -1.76
CA PHE A 534 4.86 3.06 -0.56
C PHE A 534 3.94 4.20 -0.11
N CYS A 535 2.64 3.94 -0.13
CA CYS A 535 1.63 4.93 0.25
C CYS A 535 1.03 4.58 1.62
N ASP A 536 1.28 5.43 2.61
CA ASP A 536 0.77 5.25 3.98
C ASP A 536 -0.76 5.30 4.07
N PHE A 537 -1.41 5.86 3.04
CA PHE A 537 -2.86 6.03 2.97
C PHE A 537 -3.57 4.92 2.19
N ALA A 538 -2.86 3.87 1.76
CA ALA A 538 -3.43 2.78 0.97
C ALA A 538 -4.58 2.06 1.69
N ALA A 539 -4.52 1.94 3.02
CA ALA A 539 -5.57 1.33 3.84
C ALA A 539 -6.87 2.17 3.89
N VAL A 540 -6.79 3.47 3.59
CA VAL A 540 -7.92 4.41 3.73
C VAL A 540 -8.53 4.76 2.38
N CYS A 541 -7.72 4.91 1.34
CA CYS A 541 -8.20 5.40 0.04
C CYS A 541 -9.11 4.41 -0.71
N ARG A 542 -9.08 3.12 -0.33
CA ARG A 542 -9.85 2.02 -0.96
C ARG A 542 -9.68 1.97 -2.48
N TYR A 543 -8.48 2.28 -2.97
CA TYR A 543 -8.17 2.25 -4.40
C TYR A 543 -8.43 0.85 -4.98
N ASP A 544 -9.30 0.78 -5.98
CA ASP A 544 -9.56 -0.43 -6.76
C ASP A 544 -9.30 -0.13 -8.24
N ARG A 545 -8.47 -0.98 -8.87
CA ARG A 545 -8.02 -0.72 -10.25
C ARG A 545 -9.18 -0.76 -11.24
N GLY A 546 -10.02 -1.79 -11.16
CA GLY A 546 -11.10 -2.00 -12.13
C GLY A 546 -12.10 -0.84 -12.11
N ARG A 547 -12.48 -0.43 -10.90
CA ARG A 547 -13.40 0.69 -10.68
C ARG A 547 -12.85 2.02 -11.21
N ILE A 548 -11.59 2.33 -10.94
CA ILE A 548 -10.99 3.59 -11.41
C ILE A 548 -10.80 3.60 -12.93
N GLU A 549 -10.49 2.46 -13.55
CA GLU A 549 -10.39 2.37 -15.02
C GLU A 549 -11.74 2.60 -15.71
N ILE A 550 -12.84 2.09 -15.15
CA ILE A 550 -14.21 2.35 -15.64
C ILE A 550 -14.51 3.86 -15.58
N LYS A 551 -14.21 4.51 -14.45
CA LYS A 551 -14.48 5.95 -14.28
C LYS A 551 -13.66 6.83 -15.24
N LYS A 552 -12.40 6.44 -15.49
CA LYS A 552 -11.55 7.15 -16.46
C LYS A 552 -12.13 7.12 -17.87
N ARG A 553 -12.57 5.94 -18.34
CA ARG A 553 -13.16 5.79 -19.67
C ARG A 553 -14.40 6.67 -19.84
N ALA A 554 -15.32 6.61 -18.88
CA ALA A 554 -16.52 7.44 -18.89
C ALA A 554 -16.21 8.95 -18.87
N SER A 555 -15.13 9.37 -18.20
CA SER A 555 -14.72 10.78 -18.15
C SER A 555 -14.10 11.25 -19.47
N THR A 556 -13.40 10.38 -20.21
CA THR A 556 -12.83 10.69 -21.52
C THR A 556 -13.89 10.73 -22.61
N ASP A 557 -14.86 9.81 -22.59
CA ASP A 557 -15.98 9.80 -23.54
C ASP A 557 -16.87 11.06 -23.37
N TYR A 558 -16.96 11.62 -22.16
CA TYR A 558 -17.70 12.86 -21.92
C TYR A 558 -16.99 14.11 -22.46
N SER A 559 -15.65 14.15 -22.46
CA SER A 559 -14.89 15.29 -23.00
C SER A 559 -14.91 15.35 -24.53
N ASP A 560 -14.90 14.19 -25.21
CA ASP A 560 -14.95 14.14 -26.69
C ASP A 560 -16.32 14.55 -27.25
N HIS A 561 -17.40 14.44 -26.46
CA HIS A 561 -18.74 14.88 -26.88
C HIS A 561 -19.03 16.36 -26.60
N THR A 562 -18.30 17.02 -25.70
CA THR A 562 -18.48 18.46 -25.45
C THR A 562 -17.73 19.36 -26.44
N ASP A 563 -16.70 18.83 -27.12
CA ASP A 563 -15.95 19.59 -28.14
C ASP A 563 -16.58 19.49 -29.55
N SER A 564 -17.53 18.57 -29.79
CA SER A 564 -18.25 18.47 -31.07
C SER A 564 -19.45 19.42 -31.21
N ASP A 565 -19.98 19.94 -30.10
CA ASP A 565 -21.22 20.73 -30.08
C ASP A 565 -20.99 22.25 -30.04
N PHE A 566 -19.74 22.72 -30.13
CA PHE A 566 -19.38 24.14 -30.22
C PHE A 566 -18.85 24.57 -31.60
N VAL A 567 -18.89 23.69 -32.61
CA VAL A 567 -18.66 24.05 -34.01
C VAL A 567 -19.85 23.64 -34.86
N SER A 568 -20.93 24.42 -34.78
CA SER A 568 -21.95 24.52 -35.83
C SER A 568 -22.58 25.90 -35.80
#